data_AF-A0A7R8CFW2-F1
#
_entry.id   AF-A0A7R8CFW2-F1
#
_cell.length_a   1.000
_cell.length_b   1.000
_cell.length_c   1.000
_cell.angle_alpha   90.00
_cell.angle_beta   90.00
_cell.angle_gamma   90.00
#
_symmetry.space_group_name_H-M   'P 1'
#
loop_
_entity.id
_entity.type
_entity.pdbx_description
1 polymer ?
#
loop_
_entity_poly.entity_id
_entity_poly.type
_entity_poly.pdbx_seq_one_letter_code
_entity_poly.pdbx_strand_id
1 'polypeptide(L)'
;MPSFSPVCTAFYRLHPEISLSLKSEIRDEAAIRLQESFSPGVIEINKKTGVAYIANPRYDMCSRNIMRHEDLKDKVTLSKIKDHFIFSIESTGALEPEDIFLQSVDILAEKCKYFLMELNSENN
;
A
#
# COMPACT_ATOMS: atom_id res chain seq x y z
N MET A 1 6.42 -26.69 -10.58
CA MET A 1 6.85 -25.68 -9.59
C MET A 1 8.13 -25.03 -10.10
N PRO A 2 8.33 -23.71 -10.00
CA PRO A 2 9.61 -23.12 -10.35
C PRO A 2 10.63 -23.61 -9.33
N SER A 3 11.51 -24.53 -9.73
CA SER A 3 12.40 -25.27 -8.83
C SER A 3 13.46 -24.40 -8.14
N PHE A 4 13.60 -23.14 -8.54
CA PHE A 4 14.67 -22.24 -8.11
C PHE A 4 14.16 -20.94 -7.48
N SER A 5 12.85 -20.75 -7.33
CA SER A 5 12.32 -19.56 -6.65
C SER A 5 12.43 -19.73 -5.13
N PRO A 6 13.19 -18.89 -4.41
CA PRO A 6 13.23 -18.94 -2.95
C PRO A 6 11.95 -18.36 -2.31
N VAL A 7 11.09 -17.72 -3.11
CA VAL A 7 9.81 -17.14 -2.67
C VAL A 7 8.62 -17.92 -3.21
N CYS A 8 7.59 -18.04 -2.38
CA CYS A 8 6.26 -18.50 -2.76
C CYS A 8 5.52 -17.36 -3.47
N THR A 9 5.37 -16.24 -2.77
CA THR A 9 4.79 -15.01 -3.30
C THR A 9 5.61 -13.81 -2.83
N ALA A 10 6.03 -12.95 -3.75
CA ALA A 10 6.62 -11.66 -3.42
C ALA A 10 5.90 -10.58 -4.22
N PHE A 11 5.31 -9.62 -3.52
CA PHE A 11 4.60 -8.52 -4.14
C PHE A 11 4.66 -7.27 -3.27
N TYR A 12 4.29 -6.14 -3.85
CA TYR A 12 4.17 -4.88 -3.13
C TYR A 12 2.82 -4.23 -3.40
N ARG A 13 2.44 -3.32 -2.51
CA ARG A 13 1.37 -2.36 -2.76
C ARG A 13 1.78 -0.99 -2.26
N LEU A 14 1.25 0.06 -2.88
CA LEU A 14 1.45 1.43 -2.41
C LEU A 14 0.57 1.69 -1.18
N HIS A 15 1.05 2.51 -0.26
CA HIS A 15 0.29 2.95 0.90
C HIS A 15 -0.96 3.73 0.45
N PRO A 16 -2.17 3.28 0.82
CA PRO A 16 -3.40 4.02 0.51
C PRO A 16 -3.41 5.35 1.26
N GLU A 17 -3.80 6.42 0.58
CA GLU A 17 -3.99 7.74 1.16
C GLU A 17 -5.44 8.16 0.92
N ILE A 18 -6.21 8.17 2.00
CA ILE A 18 -7.61 8.55 2.00
C ILE A 18 -7.68 9.96 2.56
N SER A 19 -8.30 10.88 1.83
CA SER A 19 -8.53 12.24 2.29
C SER A 19 -10.03 12.53 2.30
N LEU A 20 -10.55 12.95 3.45
CA LEU A 20 -11.91 13.46 3.58
C LEU A 20 -11.89 14.96 3.26
N SER A 21 -12.80 15.40 2.41
CA SER A 21 -12.91 16.81 2.06
C SER A 21 -13.34 17.64 3.28
N LEU A 22 -12.58 18.69 3.60
CA LEU A 22 -12.84 19.57 4.74
C LEU A 22 -14.17 20.36 4.67
N LYS A 23 -14.85 20.34 3.52
CA LYS A 23 -16.05 21.16 3.27
C LYS A 23 -17.34 20.53 3.77
N SER A 24 -17.36 19.24 4.09
CA SER A 24 -18.59 18.54 4.50
C SER A 24 -18.26 17.49 5.54
N GLU A 25 -18.63 17.76 6.79
CA GLU A 25 -18.53 16.74 7.83
C GLU A 25 -19.50 15.60 7.54
N ILE A 26 -18.98 14.39 7.49
CA ILE A 26 -19.78 13.18 7.29
C ILE A 26 -20.21 12.71 8.68
N ARG A 27 -21.51 12.87 8.98
CA ARG A 27 -22.12 12.55 10.28
C ARG A 27 -23.18 11.46 10.16
N ASP A 28 -23.48 10.83 11.29
CA ASP A 28 -24.63 9.94 11.50
C ASP A 28 -24.73 8.80 10.47
N GLU A 29 -25.85 8.67 9.75
CA GLU A 29 -26.08 7.61 8.76
C GLU A 29 -25.07 7.64 7.61
N ALA A 30 -24.61 8.83 7.21
CA ALA A 30 -23.60 8.96 6.18
C ALA A 30 -22.23 8.45 6.68
N ALA A 31 -21.92 8.62 7.97
CA ALA A 31 -20.71 8.11 8.60
C ALA A 31 -20.73 6.58 8.69
N ILE A 32 -21.89 5.99 8.97
CA ILE A 32 -22.08 4.53 9.00
C ILE A 32 -21.91 3.94 7.60
N ARG A 33 -22.59 4.50 6.58
CA ARG A 33 -22.44 4.06 5.17
C ARG A 33 -21.00 4.21 4.67
N LEU A 34 -20.33 5.29 5.09
CA LEU A 34 -18.92 5.48 4.81
C LEU A 34 -18.10 4.36 5.46
N GLN A 35 -18.29 4.06 6.74
CA GLN A 35 -17.58 2.98 7.42
C GLN A 35 -17.79 1.61 6.75
N GLU A 36 -19.03 1.27 6.38
CA GLU A 36 -19.38 0.03 5.68
C GLU A 36 -18.74 -0.10 4.29
N SER A 37 -18.40 1.02 3.66
CA SER A 37 -17.77 1.03 2.34
C SER A 37 -16.28 0.65 2.39
N PHE A 38 -15.65 0.68 3.56
CA PHE A 38 -14.22 0.41 3.75
C PHE A 38 -13.99 -0.86 4.59
N SER A 39 -12.76 -1.36 4.58
CA SER A 39 -12.34 -2.46 5.44
C SER A 39 -12.47 -2.07 6.92
N PRO A 40 -12.75 -3.04 7.81
CA PRO A 40 -12.91 -2.77 9.24
C PRO A 40 -11.63 -2.16 9.82
N GLY A 41 -11.77 -1.11 10.63
CA GLY A 41 -10.66 -0.39 11.25
C GLY A 41 -10.01 0.70 10.39
N VAL A 42 -10.43 0.87 9.12
CA VAL A 42 -9.95 1.98 8.29
C VAL A 42 -10.62 3.29 8.71
N ILE A 43 -11.93 3.25 8.91
CA ILE A 43 -12.75 4.39 9.30
C ILE A 43 -13.41 4.10 10.64
N GLU A 44 -13.25 5.04 11.56
CA GLU A 44 -13.89 5.01 12.87
C GLU A 44 -14.79 6.23 13.04
N ILE A 45 -15.82 6.09 13.88
CA ILE A 45 -16.79 7.14 14.15
C ILE A 45 -16.58 7.61 15.59
N ASN A 46 -16.36 8.90 15.77
CA ASN A 46 -16.21 9.47 17.09
C ASN A 46 -17.57 9.49 17.82
N LYS A 47 -17.66 8.75 18.94
CA LYS A 47 -18.90 8.63 19.74
C LYS A 47 -19.42 9.96 20.31
N LYS A 48 -18.55 10.97 20.46
CA LYS A 48 -18.94 12.27 21.03
C LYS A 48 -19.50 13.24 19.99
N THR A 49 -19.00 13.18 18.76
CA THR A 49 -19.35 14.14 17.70
C THR A 49 -20.16 13.51 16.56
N GLY A 50 -20.22 12.18 16.48
CA GLY A 50 -20.85 11.46 15.37
C GLY A 50 -20.09 11.56 14.04
N VAL A 51 -18.87 12.13 14.04
CA VAL A 51 -18.09 12.39 12.84
C VAL A 51 -17.18 11.20 12.53
N ALA A 52 -17.18 10.76 11.27
CA ALA A 52 -16.23 9.76 10.78
C ALA A 52 -14.82 10.37 10.59
N TYR A 53 -13.80 9.65 11.03
CA TYR A 53 -12.40 9.97 10.78
C TYR A 53 -11.64 8.73 10.29
N ILE A 54 -10.50 8.98 9.63
CA ILE A 54 -9.61 7.93 9.16
C ILE A 54 -8.73 7.50 10.33
N ALA A 55 -8.88 6.26 10.77
CA ALA A 55 -8.09 5.70 11.86
C ALA A 55 -6.82 5.02 11.32
N ASN A 56 -6.98 4.10 10.36
CA ASN A 56 -5.85 3.36 9.81
C ASN A 56 -5.99 3.11 8.29
N PRO A 57 -5.41 4.00 7.46
CA PRO A 57 -5.51 3.87 6.01
C PRO A 57 -4.72 2.66 5.46
N ARG A 58 -3.76 2.10 6.22
CA ARG A 58 -2.96 0.94 5.78
C ARG A 58 -3.82 -0.29 5.53
N TYR A 59 -4.90 -0.48 6.29
CA TYR A 59 -5.77 -1.66 6.15
C TYR A 59 -6.74 -1.56 4.96
N ASP A 60 -6.79 -0.43 4.26
CA ASP A 60 -7.65 -0.30 3.09
C ASP A 60 -7.19 -1.23 1.96
N MET A 61 -8.15 -1.96 1.39
CA MET A 61 -7.97 -2.80 0.20
C MET A 61 -8.22 -2.04 -1.10
N CYS A 62 -8.47 -0.72 -1.04
CA CYS A 62 -8.74 0.13 -2.20
C CYS A 62 -9.92 -0.37 -3.05
N SER A 63 -10.99 -0.85 -2.40
CA SER A 63 -12.17 -1.43 -3.06
C SER A 63 -12.93 -0.43 -3.94
N ARG A 64 -12.77 0.87 -3.67
CA ARG A 64 -13.50 1.97 -4.32
C ARG A 64 -15.03 1.84 -4.22
N ASN A 65 -15.54 1.06 -3.26
CA ASN A 65 -16.99 0.89 -3.05
C ASN A 65 -17.69 2.24 -2.81
N ILE A 66 -17.00 3.17 -2.17
CA ILE A 66 -17.50 4.54 -1.92
C ILE A 66 -17.91 5.29 -3.20
N MET A 67 -17.32 4.96 -4.35
CA MET A 67 -17.65 5.59 -5.64
C MET A 67 -19.06 5.25 -6.15
N ARG A 68 -19.73 4.25 -5.53
CA ARG A 68 -21.12 3.89 -5.82
C ARG A 68 -22.13 4.83 -5.16
N HIS A 69 -21.71 5.54 -4.13
CA HIS A 69 -22.56 6.48 -3.39
C HIS A 69 -22.35 7.88 -3.95
N GLU A 70 -23.31 8.37 -4.74
CA GLU A 70 -23.21 9.70 -5.38
C GLU A 70 -23.08 10.84 -4.35
N ASP A 71 -23.63 10.66 -3.16
CA ASP A 71 -23.59 11.64 -2.06
C ASP A 71 -22.24 11.70 -1.31
N LEU A 72 -21.43 10.64 -1.42
CA LEU A 72 -20.14 10.50 -0.73
C LEU A 72 -18.94 10.54 -1.68
N LYS A 73 -19.17 10.26 -2.97
CA LYS A 73 -18.12 10.22 -4.00
C LYS A 73 -17.32 11.52 -4.06
N ASP A 74 -17.99 12.67 -4.03
CA ASP A 74 -17.33 13.98 -4.11
C ASP A 74 -16.70 14.40 -2.77
N LYS A 75 -17.02 13.69 -1.69
CA LYS A 75 -16.54 14.01 -0.34
C LYS A 75 -15.25 13.28 0.03
N VAL A 76 -14.88 12.25 -0.72
CA VAL A 76 -13.75 11.37 -0.40
C VAL A 76 -12.78 11.32 -1.59
N THR A 77 -11.53 11.68 -1.34
CA THR A 77 -10.44 11.52 -2.30
C THR A 77 -9.64 10.27 -1.95
N LEU A 78 -9.57 9.34 -2.90
CA LEU A 78 -8.76 8.12 -2.81
C LEU A 78 -7.49 8.31 -3.63
N SER A 79 -6.36 8.26 -2.96
CA SER A 79 -5.03 8.40 -3.55
C SER A 79 -4.07 7.35 -2.99
N LYS A 80 -2.86 7.31 -3.52
CA LYS A 80 -1.79 6.40 -3.09
C LYS A 80 -0.49 7.18 -3.04
N ILE A 81 0.27 7.00 -1.96
CA ILE A 81 1.56 7.66 -1.80
C ILE A 81 2.57 6.94 -2.71
N LYS A 82 3.12 7.65 -3.70
CA LYS A 82 4.01 7.07 -4.72
C LYS A 82 5.31 6.52 -4.14
N ASP A 83 5.80 7.12 -3.08
CA ASP A 83 7.11 6.81 -2.49
C ASP A 83 7.01 5.86 -1.28
N HIS A 84 5.81 5.36 -0.97
CA HIS A 84 5.58 4.47 0.17
C HIS A 84 5.10 3.10 -0.30
N PHE A 85 6.03 2.14 -0.31
CA PHE A 85 5.79 0.77 -0.68
C PHE A 85 5.64 -0.13 0.56
N ILE A 86 4.62 -0.98 0.54
CA ILE A 86 4.41 -2.04 1.52
C ILE A 86 4.71 -3.36 0.83
N PHE A 87 5.86 -3.96 1.15
CA PHE A 87 6.29 -5.24 0.62
C PHE A 87 5.71 -6.39 1.45
N SER A 88 5.29 -7.45 0.76
CA SER A 88 4.87 -8.72 1.34
C SER A 88 5.68 -9.83 0.67
N ILE A 89 6.49 -10.53 1.45
CA ILE A 89 7.40 -11.57 0.97
C ILE A 89 7.11 -12.84 1.76
N GLU A 90 6.71 -13.89 1.04
CA GLU A 90 6.48 -15.22 1.58
C GLU A 90 7.57 -16.15 1.05
N SER A 91 8.39 -16.69 1.96
CA SER A 91 9.44 -17.65 1.62
C SER A 91 8.87 -19.05 1.37
N THR A 92 9.56 -19.85 0.56
CA THR A 92 9.31 -21.30 0.45
C THR A 92 9.87 -22.11 1.62
N GLY A 93 10.66 -21.47 2.51
CA GLY A 93 11.30 -22.09 3.66
C GLY A 93 12.78 -22.40 3.47
N ALA A 94 13.35 -22.16 2.29
CA ALA A 94 14.78 -22.36 2.01
C ALA A 94 15.67 -21.24 2.62
N LEU A 95 15.16 -20.01 2.66
CA LEU A 95 15.80 -18.82 3.20
C LEU A 95 14.77 -18.01 4.00
N GLU A 96 15.20 -17.20 4.96
CA GLU A 96 14.28 -16.29 5.66
C GLU A 96 13.84 -15.14 4.73
N PRO A 97 12.57 -14.66 4.82
CA PRO A 97 12.08 -13.57 3.96
C PRO A 97 12.93 -12.29 4.03
N GLU A 98 13.51 -12.00 5.20
CA GLU A 98 14.40 -10.85 5.41
C GLU A 98 15.71 -10.96 4.63
N ASP A 99 16.34 -12.15 4.66
CA ASP A 99 17.54 -12.44 3.88
C ASP A 99 17.28 -12.35 2.38
N ILE A 100 16.13 -12.87 1.92
CA ILE A 100 15.74 -12.80 0.51
C ILE A 100 15.67 -11.34 0.04
N PHE A 101 15.09 -10.47 0.85
CA PHE A 101 15.00 -9.05 0.50
C PHE A 101 16.37 -8.40 0.45
N LEU A 102 17.22 -8.60 1.46
CA LEU A 102 18.57 -8.02 1.51
C LEU A 102 19.43 -8.49 0.33
N GLN A 103 19.47 -9.81 0.07
CA GLN A 103 20.20 -10.37 -1.07
C GLN A 103 19.71 -9.82 -2.41
N SER A 104 18.42 -9.56 -2.55
CA SER A 104 17.87 -8.98 -3.79
C SER A 104 18.40 -7.57 -4.06
N VAL A 105 18.60 -6.77 -3.01
CA VAL A 105 19.17 -5.41 -3.10
C VAL A 105 20.66 -5.48 -3.41
N ASP A 106 21.39 -6.40 -2.78
CA ASP A 106 22.82 -6.59 -3.04
C ASP A 106 23.07 -7.01 -4.49
N ILE A 107 22.30 -7.97 -5.02
CA ILE A 107 22.39 -8.39 -6.42
C ILE A 107 22.10 -7.23 -7.38
N LEU A 108 21.15 -6.34 -7.04
CA LEU A 108 20.88 -5.15 -7.84
C LEU A 108 22.10 -4.21 -7.86
N ALA A 109 22.69 -3.96 -6.69
CA ALA A 109 23.87 -3.11 -6.56
C ALA A 109 25.09 -3.69 -7.29
N GLU A 110 25.30 -5.01 -7.23
CA GLU A 110 26.36 -5.71 -7.94
C GLU A 110 26.21 -5.59 -9.45
N LYS A 111 24.98 -5.73 -9.99
CA LYS A 111 24.72 -5.53 -11.42
C LYS A 111 25.08 -4.11 -11.87
N CYS A 112 24.72 -3.09 -11.08
CA CYS A 112 25.11 -1.72 -11.38
C CYS A 112 26.64 -1.54 -11.39
N LYS A 113 27.34 -2.12 -10.40
CA LYS A 113 28.81 -2.07 -10.33
C LYS A 113 29.46 -2.77 -11.53
N TYR A 114 28.93 -3.93 -11.94
CA TYR A 114 29.42 -4.68 -13.08
C TYR A 114 29.41 -3.84 -14.36
N PHE A 115 28.28 -3.19 -14.69
CA PHE A 115 28.19 -2.34 -15.87
C PHE A 115 29.10 -1.11 -15.80
N LEU A 116 29.27 -0.52 -14.61
CA LEU A 116 30.21 0.58 -14.42
C LEU A 116 31.66 0.15 -14.68
N MET A 117 32.03 -1.07 -14.28
CA MET A 117 33.38 -1.62 -14.53
C MET A 117 33.62 -1.85 -16.02
N GLU A 118 32.65 -2.43 -16.74
CA GLU A 118 32.75 -2.63 -18.20
C GLU A 118 32.91 -1.31 -18.95
N LEU A 119 32.06 -0.31 -18.66
CA LEU A 119 32.15 1.01 -19.29
C LEU A 119 33.48 1.72 -19.03
N ASN A 120 34.08 1.53 -17.85
CA ASN A 120 35.38 2.11 -17.53
C ASN A 120 36.54 1.35 -18.18
N SER A 121 36.36 0.08 -18.51
CA SER A 121 37.37 -0.73 -19.21
C SER A 121 37.45 -0.45 -20.71
N GLU A 122 36.36 0.01 -21.33
CA GLU A 122 36.34 0.42 -22.75
C GLU A 122 36.91 1.83 -23.00
N ASN A 123 37.00 2.67 -21.97
CA ASN A 123 37.50 4.05 -22.06
C ASN A 123 39.01 4.18 -21.77
N ASN A 124 39.72 3.06 -21.56
CA ASN A 124 41.17 2.98 -21.40
C ASN A 124 41.79 2.14 -22.51
#